data_AF-A0A969Q3L9-F1
#
_entry.id   AF-A0A969Q3L9-F1
#
_cell.length_a   1.000
_cell.length_b   1.000
_cell.length_c   1.000
_cell.angle_alpha   90.00
_cell.angle_beta   90.00
_cell.angle_gamma   90.00
#
_symmetry.space_group_name_H-M   'P 1'
#
loop_
_entity.id
_entity.type
_entity.pdbx_description
1 polymer ?
#
loop_
_entity_poly.entity_id
_entity_poly.type
_entity_poly.pdbx_seq_one_letter_code
_entity_poly.pdbx_strand_id
1 'polypeptide(L)'
;MTGGPQAAEGIKALMAAFIEGFRHAGDKPSHLKLAGVPQSRTGPDGLTMHLVDVSIRTHWQMATASPAFASRELVHLPYPAKMVSEREEMHFIYVSLTHRADIPLQEVLEGRA
;
A
#
# COMPACT_ATOMS: atom_id res chain seq x y z
N MET A 1 9.46 0.56 23.05
CA MET A 1 8.29 -0.27 23.39
C MET A 1 7.36 -0.28 22.18
N THR A 2 6.59 -1.36 22.05
CA THR A 2 5.25 -1.42 21.40
C THR A 2 5.14 -1.38 19.88
N GLY A 3 4.63 -2.48 19.35
CA GLY A 3 4.05 -2.65 18.02
C GLY A 3 3.47 -4.06 17.92
N GLY A 4 2.62 -4.44 18.89
CA GLY A 4 2.05 -5.79 18.95
C GLY A 4 1.05 -6.05 17.81
N PRO A 5 0.54 -7.29 17.66
CA PRO A 5 -0.44 -7.66 16.62
C PRO A 5 -1.62 -6.69 16.51
N GLN A 6 -2.05 -6.11 17.64
CA GLN A 6 -3.15 -5.15 17.72
C GLN A 6 -2.86 -3.81 17.02
N ALA A 7 -1.60 -3.36 16.99
CA ALA A 7 -1.21 -2.17 16.23
C ALA A 7 -1.27 -2.43 14.71
N ALA A 8 -0.82 -3.62 14.28
CA ALA A 8 -0.90 -4.03 12.88
C ALA A 8 -2.35 -4.20 12.41
N GLU A 9 -3.23 -4.72 13.28
CA GLU A 9 -4.65 -4.85 13.00
C GLU A 9 -5.35 -3.47 12.92
N GLY A 10 -4.96 -2.54 13.80
CA GLY A 10 -5.40 -1.14 13.74
C GLY A 10 -5.01 -0.45 12.43
N ILE A 11 -3.77 -0.62 11.95
CA ILE A 11 -3.31 -0.06 10.68
C ILE A 11 -4.14 -0.60 9.51
N LYS A 12 -4.42 -1.91 9.47
CA LYS A 12 -5.25 -2.51 8.41
C LYS A 12 -6.67 -1.93 8.40
N ALA A 13 -7.28 -1.75 9.56
CA ALA A 13 -8.60 -1.15 9.67
C ALA A 13 -8.60 0.32 9.19
N LEU A 14 -7.56 1.09 9.55
CA LEU A 14 -7.38 2.47 9.07
C LEU A 14 -7.20 2.54 7.55
N MET A 15 -6.41 1.62 6.98
CA MET A 15 -6.22 1.54 5.53
C MET A 15 -7.55 1.27 4.80
N ALA A 16 -8.33 0.29 5.28
CA ALA A 16 -9.63 -0.04 4.70
C ALA A 16 -10.59 1.16 4.75
N ALA A 17 -10.69 1.83 5.90
CA ALA A 17 -11.53 3.02 6.06
C ALA A 17 -11.09 4.17 5.14
N PHE A 18 -9.79 4.38 4.97
CA PHE A 18 -9.25 5.39 4.06
C PHE A 18 -9.59 5.07 2.61
N ILE A 19 -9.38 3.83 2.17
CA ILE A 19 -9.69 3.40 0.79
C ILE A 19 -11.17 3.63 0.48
N GLU A 20 -12.05 3.24 1.41
CA GLU A 20 -13.48 3.44 1.25
C GLU A 20 -13.88 4.92 1.21
N GLY A 21 -13.34 5.72 2.13
CA GLY A 21 -13.55 7.18 2.13
C GLY A 21 -13.05 7.83 0.84
N PHE A 22 -11.91 7.40 0.32
CA PHE A 22 -11.37 7.89 -0.94
C PHE A 22 -12.22 7.43 -2.13
N ARG A 23 -12.75 6.20 -2.14
CA ARG A 23 -13.65 5.72 -3.20
C ARG A 23 -14.90 6.62 -3.32
N HIS A 24 -15.49 6.97 -2.18
CA HIS A 24 -16.75 7.73 -2.10
C HIS A 24 -16.61 9.26 -2.10
N ALA A 25 -15.40 9.80 -1.92
CA ALA A 25 -15.19 11.25 -1.95
C ALA A 25 -15.56 11.85 -3.32
N GLY A 26 -16.47 12.82 -3.34
CA GLY A 26 -16.84 13.56 -4.56
C GLY A 26 -15.70 14.43 -5.10
N ASP A 27 -14.85 14.94 -4.21
CA ASP A 27 -13.63 15.70 -4.55
C ASP A 27 -12.41 14.95 -3.99
N LYS A 28 -11.74 14.18 -4.87
CA LYS A 28 -10.57 13.36 -4.50
C LYS A 28 -9.39 14.23 -4.05
N PRO A 29 -8.98 15.30 -4.76
CA PRO A 29 -7.92 16.19 -4.30
C PRO A 29 -8.16 16.77 -2.91
N SER A 30 -9.39 17.25 -2.62
CA SER A 30 -9.70 17.81 -1.30
C SER A 30 -9.71 16.74 -0.20
N HIS A 31 -10.18 15.52 -0.50
CA HIS A 31 -10.07 14.39 0.43
C HIS A 31 -8.61 14.11 0.80
N LEU A 32 -7.70 14.07 -0.18
CA LEU A 32 -6.27 13.85 0.07
C LEU A 32 -5.64 14.96 0.92
N LYS A 33 -6.01 16.22 0.66
CA LYS A 33 -5.56 17.37 1.46
C LYS A 33 -6.05 17.29 2.90
N LEU A 34 -7.33 17.01 3.11
CA LEU A 34 -7.91 16.82 4.45
C LEU A 34 -7.24 15.66 5.19
N ALA A 35 -6.99 14.58 4.45
CA ALA A 35 -6.25 13.45 4.96
C ALA A 35 -4.73 13.69 4.97
N GLY A 36 -4.23 14.92 4.84
CA GLY A 36 -2.83 15.30 4.99
C GLY A 36 -1.84 14.66 4.02
N VAL A 37 -2.30 14.05 2.93
CA VAL A 37 -1.42 13.42 1.93
C VAL A 37 -0.70 14.54 1.17
N PRO A 38 0.65 14.58 1.19
CA PRO A 38 1.39 15.67 0.57
C PRO A 38 1.21 15.65 -0.96
N GLN A 39 0.98 16.82 -1.57
CA GLN A 39 0.92 16.92 -3.04
C GLN A 39 2.31 16.85 -3.69
N SER A 40 3.36 17.08 -2.91
CA SER A 40 4.73 17.01 -3.34
C SER A 40 5.63 16.49 -2.24
N ARG A 41 6.69 15.77 -2.61
CA ARG A 41 7.73 15.28 -1.69
C ARG A 41 9.10 15.47 -2.32
N THR A 42 10.16 15.44 -1.50
CA THR A 42 11.53 15.42 -2.01
C THR A 42 11.89 14.02 -2.47
N GLY A 43 12.38 13.90 -3.70
CA GLY A 43 12.89 12.66 -4.28
C GLY A 43 14.29 12.32 -3.77
N PRO A 44 14.78 11.10 -4.02
CA PRO A 44 16.13 10.68 -3.64
C PRO A 44 17.23 11.46 -4.37
N ASP A 45 16.91 12.08 -5.50
CA ASP A 45 17.76 12.97 -6.29
C ASP A 45 17.71 14.44 -5.81
N GLY A 46 16.96 14.74 -4.74
CA GLY A 46 16.75 16.09 -4.23
C GLY A 46 15.75 16.92 -5.05
N LEU A 47 15.19 16.38 -6.12
CA LEU A 47 14.18 17.07 -6.92
C LEU A 47 12.79 16.96 -6.26
N THR A 48 11.95 17.96 -6.49
CA THR A 48 10.54 17.87 -6.10
C THR A 48 9.82 16.83 -6.96
N MET A 49 9.22 15.85 -6.31
CA MET A 49 8.30 14.91 -6.92
C MET A 49 6.86 15.37 -6.68
N HIS A 50 6.04 15.34 -7.71
CA HIS A 50 4.62 15.72 -7.64
C HIS A 50 3.73 14.48 -7.67
N LEU A 51 2.69 14.48 -6.84
CA LEU A 51 1.64 13.47 -6.88
C LEU A 51 0.86 13.62 -8.18
N VAL A 52 0.91 12.60 -9.04
CA VAL A 52 0.25 12.62 -10.35
C VAL A 52 -0.89 11.62 -10.46
N ASP A 53 -0.85 10.54 -9.68
CA ASP A 53 -1.86 9.50 -9.74
C ASP A 53 -2.03 8.81 -8.38
N VAL A 54 -3.19 8.20 -8.19
CA VAL A 54 -3.55 7.41 -7.01
C VAL A 54 -4.23 6.14 -7.49
N SER A 55 -3.60 5.00 -7.24
CA SER A 55 -4.11 3.70 -7.70
C SER A 55 -4.64 2.87 -6.53
N ILE A 56 -5.79 2.21 -6.75
CA ILE A 56 -6.32 1.17 -5.87
C ILE A 56 -6.33 -0.13 -6.67
N ARG A 57 -5.75 -1.19 -6.11
CA ARG A 57 -5.62 -2.49 -6.75
C ARG A 57 -6.13 -3.57 -5.81
N THR A 58 -6.82 -4.54 -6.39
CA THR A 58 -7.29 -5.71 -5.67
C THR A 58 -6.39 -6.89 -6.01
N HIS A 59 -5.97 -7.61 -4.97
CA HIS A 59 -5.09 -8.76 -5.06
C HIS A 59 -5.74 -9.97 -4.37
N TRP A 60 -5.53 -11.15 -4.95
CA TRP A 60 -5.86 -12.43 -4.35
C TRP A 60 -4.59 -13.27 -4.26
N GLN A 61 -4.24 -13.69 -3.05
CA GLN A 61 -3.09 -14.56 -2.88
C GLN A 61 -3.52 -16.01 -3.09
N MET A 62 -2.97 -16.65 -4.12
CA MET A 62 -3.41 -17.98 -4.56
C MET A 62 -2.58 -19.12 -3.94
N ALA A 63 -1.31 -18.88 -3.63
CA ALA A 63 -0.37 -19.88 -3.14
C ALA A 63 0.83 -19.25 -2.42
N THR A 64 1.63 -20.09 -1.77
CA THR A 64 3.02 -19.77 -1.38
C THR A 64 4.00 -20.67 -2.10
N ALA A 65 5.21 -20.16 -2.31
CA ALA A 65 6.33 -20.93 -2.81
C ALA A 65 7.48 -20.84 -1.80
N SER A 66 8.10 -21.97 -1.46
CA SER A 66 9.29 -22.01 -0.60
C SER A 66 10.42 -22.78 -1.27
N PRO A 67 11.70 -22.45 -0.97
CA PRO A 67 12.83 -23.22 -1.47
C PRO A 67 12.76 -24.67 -1.00
N ALA A 68 12.92 -25.61 -1.93
CA ALA A 68 13.05 -27.03 -1.57
C ALA A 68 14.41 -27.30 -0.92
N PHE A 69 14.43 -28.14 0.12
CA PHE A 69 15.68 -28.48 0.80
C PHE A 69 16.63 -29.22 -0.16
N ALA A 70 17.87 -28.72 -0.28
CA ALA A 70 18.91 -29.27 -1.15
C ALA A 70 18.51 -29.44 -2.64
N SER A 71 17.55 -28.64 -3.13
CA SER A 71 17.12 -28.69 -4.53
C SER A 71 17.08 -27.28 -5.13
N ARG A 72 17.15 -27.21 -6.48
CA ARG A 72 16.95 -25.98 -7.26
C ARG A 72 15.47 -25.72 -7.58
N GLU A 73 14.57 -26.56 -7.06
CA GLU A 73 13.13 -26.45 -7.28
C GLU A 73 12.42 -25.69 -6.15
N LEU A 74 11.20 -25.23 -6.44
CA LEU A 74 10.32 -24.60 -5.47
C LEU A 74 9.23 -25.59 -5.03
N VAL A 75 8.91 -25.60 -3.75
CA VAL A 75 7.72 -26.25 -3.22
C VAL A 75 6.54 -25.30 -3.40
N HIS A 76 5.60 -25.65 -4.27
CA HIS A 76 4.37 -24.89 -4.49
C HIS A 76 3.26 -25.36 -3.54
N LEU A 77 2.72 -24.44 -2.75
CA LEU A 77 1.70 -24.69 -1.72
C LEU A 77 0.46 -23.83 -2.02
N PRO A 78 -0.51 -24.34 -2.80
CA PRO A 78 -1.73 -23.61 -3.10
C PRO A 78 -2.58 -23.44 -1.84
N TYR A 79 -3.21 -22.27 -1.71
CA TYR A 79 -4.14 -22.04 -0.62
C TYR A 79 -5.47 -22.77 -0.88
N PRO A 80 -6.11 -23.34 0.17
CA PRO A 80 -7.50 -23.75 0.09
C PRO A 80 -8.38 -22.57 -0.35
N ALA A 81 -9.42 -22.83 -1.16
CA ALA A 81 -10.31 -21.77 -1.66
C ALA A 81 -10.85 -20.85 -0.55
N LYS A 82 -11.19 -21.40 0.61
CA LYS A 82 -11.66 -20.66 1.79
C LYS A 82 -10.62 -19.74 2.45
N MET A 83 -9.34 -19.88 2.09
CA MET A 83 -8.22 -19.08 2.60
C MET A 83 -7.74 -18.03 1.60
N VAL A 84 -8.22 -18.08 0.34
CA VAL A 84 -7.96 -17.01 -0.63
C VAL A 84 -8.81 -15.81 -0.22
N SER A 85 -8.16 -14.80 0.35
CA SER A 85 -8.81 -13.55 0.73
C SER A 85 -8.45 -12.43 -0.24
N GLU A 86 -9.43 -11.56 -0.44
CA GLU A 86 -9.25 -10.30 -1.14
C GLU A 86 -8.40 -9.35 -0.30
N ARG A 87 -7.43 -8.69 -0.94
CA ARG A 87 -6.62 -7.64 -0.34
C ARG A 87 -6.59 -6.44 -1.25
N GLU A 88 -6.99 -5.30 -0.72
CA GLU A 88 -6.86 -4.03 -1.42
C GLU A 88 -5.56 -3.34 -1.04
N GLU A 89 -4.88 -2.81 -2.05
CA GLU A 89 -3.70 -1.99 -1.90
C GLU A 89 -3.94 -0.64 -2.57
N MET A 90 -3.48 0.42 -1.91
CA MET A 90 -3.55 1.78 -2.44
C MET A 90 -2.15 2.37 -2.50
N HIS A 91 -1.82 2.99 -3.64
CA HIS A 91 -0.52 3.61 -3.88
C HIS A 91 -0.67 5.05 -4.39
N PHE A 92 0.18 5.92 -3.87
CA PHE A 92 0.33 7.31 -4.30
C PHE A 92 1.54 7.42 -5.23
N ILE A 93 1.33 7.81 -6.48
CA ILE A 93 2.36 7.82 -7.52
C ILE A 93 2.92 9.23 -7.62
N TYR A 94 4.18 9.39 -7.21
CA TYR A 94 4.92 10.63 -7.33
C TYR A 94 5.93 10.54 -8.48
N VAL A 95 6.11 11.64 -9.21
CA VAL A 95 7.10 11.73 -10.29
C VAL A 95 7.89 13.03 -10.20
N SER A 96 9.19 12.96 -10.43
CA SER A 96 10.05 14.09 -10.79
C SER A 96 10.51 13.94 -12.25
N LEU A 97 11.44 14.78 -12.67
CA LEU A 97 12.06 14.68 -14.00
C LEU A 97 12.77 13.34 -14.23
N THR A 98 13.31 12.73 -13.17
CA THR A 98 14.25 11.59 -13.24
C THR A 98 13.82 10.38 -12.45
N HIS A 99 12.82 10.49 -11.57
CA HIS A 99 12.36 9.40 -10.72
C HIS A 99 10.84 9.27 -10.69
N ARG A 100 10.38 8.05 -10.47
CA ARG A 100 9.01 7.71 -10.11
C ARG A 100 9.03 6.89 -8.82
N ALA A 101 8.10 7.18 -7.92
CA ALA A 101 7.93 6.45 -6.67
C ALA A 101 6.45 6.13 -6.47
N ASP A 102 6.16 4.86 -6.24
CA ASP A 102 4.82 4.34 -5.98
C ASP A 102 4.75 4.05 -4.47
N ILE A 103 4.14 4.97 -3.72
CA ILE A 103 4.20 4.99 -2.26
C ILE A 103 2.96 4.32 -1.69
N PRO A 104 3.09 3.22 -0.92
CA PRO A 104 1.93 2.53 -0.37
C PRO A 104 1.24 3.38 0.70
N LEU A 105 -0.08 3.24 0.82
CA LEU A 105 -0.87 3.91 1.86
C LEU A 105 -0.37 3.60 3.27
N GLN A 106 0.12 2.38 3.50
CA GLN A 106 0.71 1.98 4.77
C GLN A 106 1.86 2.92 5.19
N GLU A 107 2.79 3.25 4.29
CA GLU A 107 3.92 4.16 4.59
C GLU A 107 3.43 5.55 4.98
N VAL A 108 2.37 6.05 4.31
CA VAL A 108 1.78 7.36 4.60
C VAL A 108 1.10 7.40 5.96
N LEU A 109 0.51 6.28 6.41
CA LEU A 109 -0.14 6.17 7.71
C LEU A 109 0.85 5.92 8.84
N GLU A 110 1.88 5.11 8.62
CA GLU A 110 2.94 4.82 9.60
C GLU A 110 3.77 6.06 9.93
N GLY A 111 4.02 6.95 8.95
CA GLY A 111 4.67 8.24 9.20
C GLY A 111 3.88 9.22 10.08
N ARG A 112 2.70 8.82 10.59
CA ARG A 112 1.79 9.64 11.40
C ARG A 112 1.39 9.02 12.74
N ALA A 113 1.71 7.76 12.97
CA ALA A 113 1.43 7.04 14.21
C ALA A 113 2.59 7.22 15.22
#